data_AF-A0AAE5CBV1-F1
#
_entry.id   AF-A0AAE5CBV1-F1
#
_cell.length_a   1.000
_cell.length_b   1.000
_cell.length_c   1.000
_cell.angle_alpha   90.00
_cell.angle_beta   90.00
_cell.angle_gamma   90.00
#
_symmetry.space_group_name_H-M   'P 1'
#
loop_
_entity.id
_entity.type
_entity.pdbx_description
1 polymer ?
#
loop_
_entity_poly.entity_id
_entity_poly.type
_entity_poly.pdbx_seq_one_letter_code
_entity_poly.pdbx_strand_id
1 'polypeptide(L)'
;MVPGPYINAEGNMGRINISRVILGGLLAGLIIDVGETVASLIFSAQMEEVLQALGLVMPGGGTIAVFMVLGFVMGIALVWLYAAIRPRLGAGPGTAIIAGLFFWFVGYFMPLLGDSLMGMLPWGTTAIFWIWGLVEVCLAALAGGWVYREEGAAAERPAAPAM
;
A
#
# COMPACT_ATOMS: atom_id res chain seq x y z
N MET A 1 -39.48 -40.09 -2.18
CA MET A 1 -38.06 -39.71 -2.37
C MET A 1 -37.97 -38.22 -2.05
N VAL A 2 -37.52 -37.89 -0.83
CA VAL A 2 -37.48 -36.51 -0.33
C VAL A 2 -36.08 -35.95 -0.64
N PRO A 3 -35.94 -34.87 -1.43
CA PRO A 3 -34.64 -34.27 -1.67
C PRO A 3 -34.13 -33.59 -0.38
N GLY A 4 -32.96 -34.02 0.08
CA GLY A 4 -32.31 -33.52 1.30
C GLY A 4 -31.74 -32.09 1.13
N PRO A 5 -31.56 -31.34 2.23
CA PRO A 5 -31.26 -29.91 2.23
C PRO A 5 -29.75 -29.62 2.05
N TYR A 6 -29.09 -30.22 1.06
CA TYR A 6 -27.62 -30.17 0.94
C TYR A 6 -27.05 -29.17 -0.07
N ILE A 7 -27.79 -28.15 -0.50
CA ILE A 7 -27.19 -27.04 -1.24
C ILE A 7 -27.57 -25.74 -0.56
N ASN A 8 -26.77 -25.35 0.44
CA ASN A 8 -26.50 -23.97 0.88
C ASN A 8 -25.42 -24.03 1.98
N ALA A 9 -24.22 -24.49 1.64
CA ALA A 9 -23.08 -24.51 2.55
C ALA A 9 -21.79 -23.98 1.90
N GLU A 10 -21.91 -23.11 0.91
CA GLU A 10 -20.86 -22.12 0.68
C GLU A 10 -21.05 -21.04 1.73
N GLY A 11 -20.57 -21.35 2.94
CA GLY A 11 -20.45 -20.40 4.04
C GLY A 11 -19.84 -19.12 3.50
N ASN A 12 -20.52 -18.02 3.78
CA ASN A 12 -20.13 -16.64 3.51
C ASN A 12 -18.71 -16.36 4.07
N MET A 13 -17.67 -16.86 3.42
CA MET A 13 -16.30 -16.45 3.65
C MET A 13 -16.26 -14.98 3.27
N GLY A 14 -16.23 -14.09 4.26
CA GLY A 14 -16.29 -12.64 4.09
C GLY A 14 -15.46 -12.20 2.89
N ARG A 15 -16.14 -11.90 1.78
CA ARG A 15 -15.49 -11.65 0.50
C ARG A 15 -14.76 -10.31 0.61
N ILE A 16 -13.49 -10.27 0.21
CA ILE A 16 -12.76 -9.01 0.10
C ILE A 16 -13.51 -8.11 -0.87
N ASN A 17 -13.87 -6.91 -0.43
CA ASN A 17 -14.54 -5.92 -1.28
C ASN A 17 -13.53 -5.33 -2.26
N ILE A 18 -13.43 -5.92 -3.45
CA ILE A 18 -12.45 -5.51 -4.47
C ILE A 18 -12.65 -4.05 -4.89
N SER A 19 -13.88 -3.58 -5.02
CA SER A 19 -14.17 -2.17 -5.34
C SER A 19 -13.59 -1.21 -4.29
N ARG A 20 -13.69 -1.57 -3.01
CA ARG A 20 -13.11 -0.80 -1.90
C ARG A 20 -11.59 -0.95 -1.83
N VAL A 21 -11.04 -2.10 -2.20
CA VAL A 21 -9.58 -2.29 -2.34
C VAL A 21 -9.04 -1.37 -3.41
N ILE A 22 -9.67 -1.32 -4.60
CA ILE A 22 -9.22 -0.46 -5.69
C ILE A 22 -9.35 1.01 -5.26
N LEU A 23 -10.49 1.42 -4.71
CA LEU A 23 -10.69 2.82 -4.30
C LEU A 23 -9.71 3.26 -3.20
N GLY A 24 -9.57 2.46 -2.14
CA GLY A 24 -8.61 2.76 -1.06
C GLY A 24 -7.16 2.66 -1.55
N GLY A 25 -6.90 1.72 -2.44
CA GLY A 25 -5.60 1.48 -3.05
C GLY A 25 -5.14 2.61 -3.94
N LEU A 26 -6.03 3.20 -4.73
CA LEU A 26 -5.73 4.39 -5.52
C LEU A 26 -5.42 5.61 -4.63
N LEU A 27 -6.14 5.78 -3.52
CA LEU A 27 -5.82 6.83 -2.55
C LEU A 27 -4.45 6.58 -1.90
N ALA A 28 -4.16 5.34 -1.49
CA ALA A 28 -2.86 4.97 -0.95
C ALA A 28 -1.73 5.20 -1.96
N GLY A 29 -1.93 4.78 -3.22
CA GLY A 29 -0.98 4.98 -4.31
C GLY A 29 -0.73 6.45 -4.60
N LEU A 30 -1.78 7.30 -4.58
CA LEU A 30 -1.63 8.74 -4.73
C LEU A 30 -0.76 9.35 -3.62
N ILE A 31 -0.93 8.89 -2.37
CA ILE A 31 -0.11 9.36 -1.24
C ILE A 31 1.36 8.96 -1.44
N ILE A 32 1.61 7.73 -1.90
CA ILE A 32 2.94 7.23 -2.23
C ILE A 32 3.55 8.10 -3.35
N ASP A 33 2.87 8.26 -4.48
CA ASP A 33 3.39 9.03 -5.62
C ASP A 33 3.67 10.50 -5.27
N VAL A 34 2.81 11.13 -4.47
CA VAL A 34 3.04 12.49 -3.98
C VAL A 34 4.24 12.53 -3.05
N GLY A 35 4.37 11.56 -2.14
CA GLY A 35 5.51 11.45 -1.24
C GLY A 35 6.83 11.25 -1.99
N GLU A 36 6.86 10.35 -2.97
CA GLU A 36 8.01 10.12 -3.84
C GLU A 36 8.35 11.37 -4.69
N THR A 37 7.33 12.08 -5.18
CA THR A 37 7.57 13.36 -5.89
C THR A 37 8.20 14.39 -4.95
N VAL A 38 7.71 14.51 -3.73
CA VAL A 38 8.29 15.43 -2.73
C VAL A 38 9.70 15.00 -2.35
N ALA A 39 9.95 13.71 -2.14
CA ALA A 39 11.28 13.16 -1.89
C ALA A 39 12.24 13.47 -3.05
N SER A 40 11.79 13.28 -4.29
CA SER A 40 12.57 13.59 -5.49
C SER A 40 12.97 15.06 -5.54
N LEU A 41 12.06 15.98 -5.17
CA LEU A 41 12.37 17.41 -5.13
C LEU A 41 13.38 17.76 -4.03
N ILE A 42 13.19 17.21 -2.82
CA ILE A 42 14.03 17.52 -1.64
C ILE A 42 15.43 16.89 -1.77
N PHE A 43 15.51 15.67 -2.28
CA PHE A 43 16.73 14.86 -2.30
C PHE A 43 17.36 14.74 -3.71
N SER A 44 16.94 15.60 -4.65
CA SER A 44 17.41 15.60 -6.04
C SER A 44 18.93 15.69 -6.16
N ALA A 45 19.56 16.62 -5.44
CA ALA A 45 21.01 16.80 -5.48
C ALA A 45 21.76 15.56 -4.97
N GLN A 46 21.30 14.97 -3.86
CA GLN A 46 21.90 13.76 -3.30
C GLN A 46 21.74 12.56 -4.25
N MET A 47 20.59 12.44 -4.92
CA MET A 47 20.38 11.41 -5.95
C MET A 47 21.21 11.62 -7.20
N GLU A 48 21.40 12.87 -7.62
CA GLU A 48 22.25 13.18 -8.75
C GLU A 48 23.71 12.78 -8.48
N GLU A 49 24.24 13.08 -7.28
CA GLU A 49 25.58 12.65 -6.88
C GLU A 49 25.73 11.11 -6.88
N VAL A 50 24.73 10.40 -6.35
CA VAL A 50 24.70 8.92 -6.35
C VAL A 50 24.70 8.37 -7.77
N LEU A 51 23.84 8.90 -8.64
CA LEU A 51 23.74 8.43 -10.03
C LEU A 51 25.00 8.75 -10.82
N GLN A 52 25.59 9.94 -10.66
CA GLN A 52 26.85 10.30 -11.29
C GLN A 52 28.00 9.38 -10.87
N ALA A 53 28.09 9.03 -9.58
CA ALA A 53 29.07 8.07 -9.08
C ALA A 53 28.93 6.67 -9.71
N LEU A 54 27.71 6.31 -10.11
CA LEU A 54 27.38 5.07 -10.83
C LEU A 54 27.48 5.19 -12.36
N GLY A 55 27.83 6.37 -12.89
CA GLY A 55 27.86 6.63 -14.34
C GLY A 55 26.46 6.66 -14.98
N LEU A 56 25.43 6.93 -14.19
CA LEU A 56 24.03 7.00 -14.60
C LEU A 56 23.55 8.45 -14.65
N VAL A 57 22.42 8.68 -15.33
CA VAL A 57 21.75 9.97 -15.41
C VAL A 57 20.41 9.93 -14.71
N MET A 58 19.87 11.10 -14.36
CA MET A 58 18.54 11.21 -13.78
C MET A 58 17.48 10.57 -14.70
N PRO A 59 16.50 9.84 -14.14
CA PRO A 59 15.44 9.21 -14.92
C PRO A 59 14.65 10.23 -15.76
N GLY A 60 14.42 9.89 -17.03
CA GLY A 60 13.53 10.68 -17.89
C GLY A 60 12.05 10.46 -17.58
N GLY A 61 11.18 11.29 -18.17
CA GLY A 61 9.73 11.27 -17.90
C GLY A 61 9.05 9.92 -18.15
N GLY A 62 9.53 9.11 -19.10
CA GLY A 62 9.01 7.76 -19.34
C GLY A 62 9.27 6.81 -18.16
N THR A 63 10.47 6.84 -17.59
CA THR A 63 10.82 6.04 -16.40
C THR A 63 10.03 6.52 -15.18
N ILE A 64 9.87 7.84 -15.01
CA ILE A 64 9.06 8.42 -13.94
C ILE A 64 7.60 7.94 -14.02
N ALA A 65 7.01 7.91 -15.23
CA ALA A 65 5.65 7.42 -15.42
C ALA A 65 5.49 5.94 -15.03
N VAL A 66 6.51 5.11 -15.28
CA VAL A 66 6.50 3.70 -14.82
C VAL A 66 6.51 3.64 -13.29
N PHE A 67 7.33 4.44 -12.62
CA PHE A 67 7.34 4.50 -11.16
C PHE A 67 6.00 4.93 -10.56
N MET A 68 5.33 5.92 -11.15
CA MET A 68 3.98 6.33 -10.72
C MET A 68 2.97 5.18 -10.84
N VAL A 69 2.99 4.45 -11.95
CA VAL A 69 2.13 3.26 -12.12
C VAL A 69 2.43 2.21 -11.04
N LEU A 70 3.72 1.99 -10.73
CA LEU A 70 4.13 1.08 -9.67
C LEU A 70 3.69 1.56 -8.28
N GLY A 71 3.70 2.86 -8.00
CA GLY A 71 3.17 3.45 -6.76
C GLY A 71 1.69 3.14 -6.56
N PHE A 72 0.87 3.26 -7.61
CA PHE A 72 -0.53 2.82 -7.57
C PHE A 72 -0.69 1.31 -7.37
N VAL A 73 0.12 0.50 -8.05
CA VAL A 73 0.09 -0.96 -7.87
C VAL A 73 0.44 -1.32 -6.43
N MET A 74 1.44 -0.67 -5.84
CA MET A 74 1.84 -0.85 -4.44
C MET A 74 0.73 -0.42 -3.49
N GLY A 75 0.09 0.73 -3.73
CA GLY A 75 -1.05 1.20 -2.94
C GLY A 75 -2.24 0.23 -2.95
N ILE A 76 -2.57 -0.32 -4.13
CA ILE A 76 -3.63 -1.35 -4.25
C ILE A 76 -3.25 -2.63 -3.53
N ALA A 77 -2.02 -3.11 -3.69
CA ALA A 77 -1.52 -4.30 -3.02
C ALA A 77 -1.49 -4.13 -1.49
N LEU A 78 -1.16 -2.93 -1.00
CA LEU A 78 -1.17 -2.55 0.40
C LEU A 78 -2.57 -2.64 1.02
N VAL A 79 -3.57 -2.04 0.36
CA VAL A 79 -4.95 -2.08 0.85
C VAL A 79 -5.56 -3.48 0.72
N TRP A 80 -5.18 -4.23 -0.32
CA TRP A 80 -5.53 -5.64 -0.44
C TRP A 80 -4.96 -6.47 0.72
N LEU A 81 -3.70 -6.26 1.09
CA LEU A 81 -3.09 -6.95 2.23
C LEU A 81 -3.81 -6.58 3.53
N TYR A 82 -4.08 -5.29 3.77
CA TYR A 82 -4.89 -4.85 4.90
C TYR A 82 -6.24 -5.58 4.95
N ALA A 83 -6.95 -5.65 3.82
CA ALA A 83 -8.21 -6.36 3.72
C ALA A 83 -8.07 -7.87 4.01
N ALA A 84 -6.98 -8.50 3.57
CA ALA A 84 -6.73 -9.92 3.77
C ALA A 84 -6.38 -10.30 5.23
N ILE A 85 -5.71 -9.40 5.97
CA ILE A 85 -5.34 -9.63 7.37
C ILE A 85 -6.38 -9.12 8.38
N ARG A 86 -7.25 -8.19 7.96
CA ARG A 86 -8.34 -7.60 8.77
C ARG A 86 -9.26 -8.62 9.46
N PRO A 87 -9.69 -9.74 8.85
CA PRO A 87 -10.54 -10.72 9.53
C PRO A 87 -9.87 -11.39 10.74
N ARG A 88 -8.53 -11.42 10.78
CA ARG A 88 -7.75 -12.06 11.86
C ARG A 88 -7.31 -11.06 12.94
N LEU A 89 -6.92 -9.86 12.52
CA LEU A 89 -6.34 -8.84 13.41
C LEU A 89 -7.35 -7.77 13.85
N GLY A 90 -8.55 -7.78 13.27
CA GLY A 90 -9.58 -6.78 13.49
C GLY A 90 -9.43 -5.56 12.57
N ALA A 91 -10.51 -4.78 12.50
CA ALA A 91 -10.53 -3.53 11.76
C ALA A 91 -9.90 -2.40 12.59
N GLY A 92 -8.99 -1.62 11.99
CA GLY A 92 -8.46 -0.44 12.66
C GLY A 92 -7.06 -0.01 12.19
N PRO A 93 -6.57 1.10 12.75
CA PRO A 93 -5.28 1.68 12.39
C PRO A 93 -4.10 0.74 12.69
N GLY A 94 -4.16 -0.07 13.75
CA GLY A 94 -3.10 -1.04 14.08
C GLY A 94 -2.88 -2.06 12.95
N THR A 95 -3.98 -2.61 12.39
CA THR A 95 -3.93 -3.54 11.27
C THR A 95 -3.40 -2.87 10.00
N ALA A 96 -3.78 -1.61 9.76
CA ALA A 96 -3.25 -0.83 8.63
C ALA A 96 -1.74 -0.61 8.76
N ILE A 97 -1.25 -0.27 9.96
CA ILE A 97 0.18 -0.11 10.21
C ILE A 97 0.93 -1.44 10.03
N ILE A 98 0.38 -2.57 10.45
CA ILE A 98 1.01 -3.88 10.20
C ILE A 98 1.17 -4.14 8.69
N ALA A 99 0.14 -3.86 7.89
CA ALA A 99 0.25 -3.94 6.43
C ALA A 99 1.28 -2.95 5.87
N GLY A 100 1.28 -1.72 6.38
CA GLY A 100 2.24 -0.68 5.99
C GLY A 100 3.69 -1.06 6.31
N LEU A 101 3.95 -1.61 7.49
CA LEU A 101 5.28 -2.09 7.90
C LEU A 101 5.77 -3.24 7.03
N PHE A 102 4.87 -4.15 6.63
CA PHE A 102 5.22 -5.21 5.68
C PHE A 102 5.67 -4.62 4.34
N PHE A 103 4.88 -3.70 3.77
CA PHE A 103 5.22 -3.05 2.50
C PHE A 103 6.45 -2.15 2.59
N TRP A 104 6.64 -1.46 3.71
CA TRP A 104 7.87 -0.74 3.97
C TRP A 104 9.09 -1.67 3.96
N PHE A 105 8.97 -2.83 4.62
CA PHE A 105 10.06 -3.78 4.70
C PHE A 105 10.46 -4.33 3.32
N VAL A 106 9.47 -4.74 2.50
CA VAL A 106 9.75 -5.32 1.18
C VAL A 106 10.02 -4.28 0.09
N GLY A 107 9.44 -3.09 0.19
CA GLY A 107 9.52 -2.04 -0.83
C GLY A 107 10.63 -1.01 -0.59
N TYR A 108 11.02 -0.77 0.66
CA TYR A 108 12.07 0.19 1.01
C TYR A 108 13.23 -0.46 1.72
N PHE A 109 12.98 -1.17 2.83
CA PHE A 109 14.07 -1.67 3.66
C PHE A 109 14.99 -2.63 2.92
N MET A 110 14.42 -3.71 2.35
CA MET A 110 15.17 -4.75 1.65
C MET A 110 15.88 -4.26 0.37
N PRO A 111 15.21 -3.54 -0.56
CA PRO A 111 15.87 -3.05 -1.77
C PRO A 111 17.02 -2.10 -1.46
N LEU A 112 16.78 -1.09 -0.62
CA LEU A 112 17.80 -0.09 -0.29
C LEU A 112 18.96 -0.72 0.51
N LEU A 113 18.70 -1.71 1.36
CA LEU A 113 19.77 -2.48 2.01
C LEU A 113 20.66 -3.18 0.97
N GLY A 114 20.05 -3.80 -0.04
CA GLY A 114 20.77 -4.43 -1.15
C GLY A 114 21.66 -3.43 -1.88
N ASP A 115 21.10 -2.28 -2.25
CA ASP A 115 21.83 -1.21 -2.95
C ASP A 115 23.01 -0.70 -2.11
N SER A 116 22.84 -0.50 -0.80
CA SER A 116 23.95 -0.10 0.08
C SER A 116 25.04 -1.16 0.19
N LEU A 117 24.66 -2.43 0.32
CA LEU A 117 25.60 -3.55 0.43
C LEU A 117 26.42 -3.73 -0.85
N MET A 118 25.84 -3.42 -2.01
CA MET A 118 26.54 -3.41 -3.31
C MET A 118 27.37 -2.13 -3.53
N GLY A 119 27.36 -1.19 -2.59
CA GLY A 119 28.05 0.09 -2.69
C GLY A 119 27.39 1.09 -3.65
N MET A 120 26.13 0.84 -4.05
CA MET A 120 25.39 1.70 -4.95
C MET A 120 24.78 2.91 -4.24
N LEU A 121 24.40 2.75 -2.96
CA LEU A 121 23.76 3.81 -2.19
C LEU A 121 24.51 4.08 -0.88
N PRO A 122 24.96 5.32 -0.60
CA PRO A 122 25.59 5.65 0.68
C PRO A 122 24.66 5.40 1.88
N TRP A 123 25.23 4.92 2.99
CA TRP A 123 24.46 4.59 4.21
C TRP A 123 23.69 5.78 4.78
N GLY A 124 24.23 7.00 4.68
CA GLY A 124 23.53 8.21 5.11
C GLY A 124 22.24 8.46 4.33
N THR A 125 22.31 8.37 3.00
CA THR A 125 21.16 8.52 2.10
C THR A 125 20.15 7.39 2.28
N THR A 126 20.64 6.16 2.47
CA THR A 126 19.83 4.97 2.73
C THR A 126 18.98 5.15 4.00
N ALA A 127 19.59 5.60 5.09
CA ALA A 127 18.88 5.82 6.35
C ALA A 127 17.76 6.87 6.21
N ILE A 128 18.00 7.93 5.44
CA ILE A 128 16.99 8.96 5.15
C ILE A 128 15.80 8.35 4.40
N PHE A 129 16.05 7.58 3.33
CA PHE A 129 14.96 6.95 2.56
C PHE A 129 14.21 5.87 3.32
N TRP A 130 14.87 5.13 4.22
CA TRP A 130 14.17 4.23 5.13
C TRP A 130 13.17 4.98 6.02
N ILE A 131 13.57 6.09 6.62
CA ILE A 131 12.69 6.90 7.47
C ILE A 131 11.56 7.51 6.64
N TRP A 132 11.89 8.06 5.46
CA TRP A 132 10.92 8.65 4.56
C TRP A 132 9.84 7.64 4.13
N GLY A 133 10.27 6.51 3.55
CA GLY A 133 9.36 5.46 3.10
C GLY A 133 8.54 4.85 4.24
N LEU A 134 9.08 4.82 5.46
CA LEU A 134 8.33 4.33 6.63
C LEU A 134 7.13 5.23 6.89
N VAL A 135 7.36 6.54 6.95
CA VAL A 135 6.30 7.53 7.21
C VAL A 135 5.28 7.50 6.07
N GLU A 136 5.75 7.53 4.84
CA GLU A 136 4.90 7.58 3.65
C GLU A 136 3.99 6.36 3.53
N VAL A 137 4.55 5.15 3.59
CA VAL A 137 3.76 3.92 3.46
C VAL A 137 2.81 3.72 4.64
N CYS A 138 3.19 4.14 5.86
CA CYS A 138 2.27 4.14 6.99
C CYS A 138 1.07 5.08 6.77
N LEU A 139 1.31 6.30 6.27
CA LEU A 139 0.24 7.25 5.96
C LEU A 139 -0.67 6.72 4.84
N ALA A 140 -0.09 6.15 3.79
CA ALA A 140 -0.83 5.51 2.70
C ALA A 140 -1.68 4.35 3.20
N ALA A 141 -1.13 3.50 4.07
CA ALA A 141 -1.85 2.37 4.66
C ALA A 141 -3.04 2.82 5.52
N LEU A 142 -2.83 3.84 6.36
CA LEU A 142 -3.89 4.41 7.19
C LEU A 142 -5.02 4.99 6.34
N ALA A 143 -4.68 5.80 5.33
CA ALA A 143 -5.66 6.42 4.44
C ALA A 143 -6.42 5.39 3.60
N GLY A 144 -5.71 4.46 2.96
CA GLY A 144 -6.33 3.40 2.15
C GLY A 144 -7.17 2.44 2.99
N GLY A 145 -6.67 2.05 4.16
CA GLY A 145 -7.38 1.20 5.12
C GLY A 145 -8.62 1.86 5.72
N TRP A 146 -8.63 3.19 5.86
CA TRP A 146 -9.80 3.96 6.28
C TRP A 146 -10.91 3.97 5.23
N VAL A 147 -10.56 4.02 3.94
CA VAL A 147 -11.50 3.93 2.83
C VAL A 147 -12.07 2.51 2.67
N TYR A 148 -11.28 1.48 2.99
CA TYR A 148 -11.68 0.09 2.88
C TYR A 148 -12.77 -0.30 3.89
N ARG A 149 -13.83 -0.93 3.39
CA ARG A 149 -14.93 -1.49 4.19
C ARG A 149 -15.40 -2.81 3.57
N GLU A 150 -15.74 -3.80 4.39
CA GLU A 150 -16.33 -5.06 3.92
C GLU A 150 -17.76 -4.87 3.39
N GLU A 151 -18.18 -5.77 2.51
CA GLU A 151 -19.57 -5.87 2.06
C GLU A 151 -20.42 -6.46 3.20
N GLY A 152 -21.33 -5.65 3.76
CA GLY A 152 -22.22 -6.07 4.84
C GLY A 152 -22.49 -4.99 5.90
N ALA A 153 -21.56 -4.06 6.13
CA ALA A 153 -21.73 -3.01 7.15
C ALA A 153 -22.81 -1.96 6.81
N ALA A 154 -23.34 -1.95 5.59
CA ALA A 154 -24.35 -1.01 5.13
C ALA A 154 -25.77 -1.61 5.04
N ALA A 155 -25.93 -2.93 5.22
CA ALA A 155 -27.20 -3.63 5.05
C ALA A 155 -28.10 -3.61 6.31
N GLU A 156 -27.58 -3.22 7.47
CA GLU A 156 -28.36 -3.02 8.71
C GLU A 156 -28.89 -1.58 8.85
N ARG A 157 -29.53 -1.03 7.82
CA ARG A 157 -30.51 0.04 8.09
C ARG A 157 -31.77 -0.66 8.59
N PRO A 158 -32.27 -0.37 9.81
CA PRO A 158 -33.49 -0.97 10.29
C PRO A 158 -34.62 -0.64 9.30
N ALA A 159 -35.33 -1.67 8.85
CA ALA A 159 -36.55 -1.49 8.10
C ALA A 159 -37.45 -0.54 8.90
N ALA A 160 -37.88 0.55 8.25
CA ALA A 160 -38.83 1.48 8.86
C ALA A 160 -40.05 0.69 9.35
N PRO A 161 -40.57 0.96 10.56
CA PRO A 161 -41.75 0.28 11.05
C PRO A 161 -42.89 0.51 10.05
N ALA A 162 -43.47 -0.59 9.56
CA ALA A 162 -44.67 -0.54 8.73
C ALA A 162 -45.79 0.15 9.55
N MET A 163 -46.34 1.23 9.01
CA MET A 163 -47.55 1.86 9.53
C MET A 163 -48.79 1.05 9.15
#